data_AF-A0A520U7Z3-F1
#
_entry.id   AF-A0A520U7Z3-F1
#
_cell.length_a   1.000
_cell.length_b   1.000
_cell.length_c   1.000
_cell.angle_alpha   90.00
_cell.angle_beta   90.00
_cell.angle_gamma   90.00
#
_symmetry.space_group_name_H-M   'P 1'
#
loop_
_entity.id
_entity.type
_entity.pdbx_description
1 polymer ?
#
loop_
_entity_poly.entity_id
_entity_poly.type
_entity_poly.pdbx_seq_one_letter_code
_entity_poly.pdbx_strand_id
1 'polypeptide(L)'
;MKNIIGFLLLALICSCGGSPEKEGPTLVKKEIKNSAFENTNSDLGTKSKDEPDTFMQNETLLSIKLTPFVTKFEGIGETGSKLLKDRINSAITKIGYGGEGANPRYIIGPSISLLSKNVTSTAPPKYANTYEINIMVVDVITETVFNNYTTQFKGIGDSQEKAFISGIRNINFNNQEFMNFLTKSEEKMVKYFENNCSTILSEANAEASMRNYDNAFAILKSVPVESKECFSEIQTKKVEYFKLSLNSACDELLAKMKAELGKFNDSSGSGFNPEAMNYYSMIDRESKCYDEAQKEYKKYISKLNQKAKRDWNQKMREYNDEIAMVKADKEFKREEAKLANDYELKLAEIEAKRHIEGNQKLLAKYKHDESPWLIRLFSSGSKLFKGEMNTN
;
A
#
# COMPACT_ATOMS: atom_id res chain seq x y z
N MET A 1 37.13 -16.22 61.45
CA MET A 1 38.12 -15.14 61.27
C MET A 1 37.43 -13.94 60.63
N LYS A 2 37.94 -12.73 60.91
CA LYS A 2 37.68 -11.38 60.33
C LYS A 2 36.95 -11.30 58.97
N ASN A 3 36.13 -10.30 58.60
CA ASN A 3 35.44 -9.12 59.20
C ASN A 3 34.25 -8.82 58.21
N ILE A 4 33.00 -8.44 58.51
CA ILE A 4 32.34 -7.42 59.37
C ILE A 4 32.56 -5.95 58.94
N ILE A 5 31.46 -5.16 58.90
CA ILE A 5 31.30 -3.69 58.68
C ILE A 5 31.37 -3.20 57.21
N GLY A 6 30.51 -2.29 56.69
CA GLY A 6 29.17 -1.84 57.16
C GLY A 6 28.90 -0.32 57.30
N PHE A 7 28.05 0.22 56.41
CA PHE A 7 27.07 1.33 56.65
C PHE A 7 27.53 2.82 56.77
N LEU A 8 26.53 3.72 56.50
CA LEU A 8 26.45 5.20 56.72
C LEU A 8 27.41 6.12 55.92
N LEU A 9 27.24 7.46 55.88
CA LEU A 9 26.10 8.38 55.55
C LEU A 9 26.65 9.86 55.61
N LEU A 10 25.84 10.87 55.25
CA LEU A 10 26.13 12.34 55.29
C LEU A 10 27.22 12.86 54.32
N ALA A 11 27.44 14.17 54.14
CA ALA A 11 26.56 15.29 53.70
C ALA A 11 27.24 16.66 53.88
N LEU A 12 27.16 17.57 52.88
CA LEU A 12 27.62 18.98 52.91
C LEU A 12 29.16 19.15 53.14
N ILE A 13 29.83 20.30 53.03
CA ILE A 13 29.47 21.74 52.87
C ILE A 13 30.37 22.38 51.77
N CYS A 14 29.99 23.54 51.22
CA CYS A 14 30.78 24.35 50.28
C CYS A 14 32.06 24.97 50.88
N SER A 15 32.98 25.45 50.03
CA SER A 15 33.88 26.57 50.34
C SER A 15 34.29 27.34 49.07
N CYS A 16 34.49 28.66 49.19
CA CYS A 16 34.95 29.56 48.12
C CYS A 16 35.85 30.68 48.67
N GLY A 17 36.77 31.17 47.84
CA GLY A 17 37.65 32.32 48.13
C GLY A 17 39.06 31.93 48.64
N GLY A 18 40.12 32.69 48.32
CA GLY A 18 40.18 33.83 47.39
C GLY A 18 41.49 34.64 47.48
N SER A 19 41.52 35.74 46.72
CA SER A 19 42.45 36.91 46.80
C SER A 19 43.74 36.94 45.94
N PRO A 20 44.27 38.14 45.59
CA PRO A 20 45.13 38.37 44.40
C PRO A 20 46.46 39.14 44.67
N GLU A 21 47.25 39.45 43.62
CA GLU A 21 47.74 40.81 43.22
C GLU A 21 48.86 40.81 42.13
N LYS A 22 48.76 41.76 41.16
CA LYS A 22 49.80 42.65 40.54
C LYS A 22 51.11 42.08 39.90
N GLU A 23 51.82 42.72 38.94
CA GLU A 23 51.64 43.92 38.07
C GLU A 23 52.53 43.82 36.78
N GLY A 24 52.45 44.78 35.83
CA GLY A 24 53.16 44.80 34.52
C GLY A 24 54.58 45.44 34.51
N PRO A 25 55.23 45.73 33.34
CA PRO A 25 54.69 46.59 32.27
C PRO A 25 55.10 46.22 30.79
N THR A 26 55.18 47.20 29.87
CA THR A 26 54.89 47.10 28.41
C THR A 26 56.01 47.52 27.42
N LEU A 27 55.85 47.15 26.13
CA LEU A 27 56.38 47.85 24.93
C LEU A 27 55.35 47.81 23.75
N VAL A 28 55.48 48.72 22.77
CA VAL A 28 54.42 49.13 21.77
C VAL A 28 55.13 49.62 20.45
N LYS A 29 54.62 49.52 19.19
CA LYS A 29 53.74 50.52 18.49
C LYS A 29 53.57 50.27 16.95
N LYS A 30 52.34 50.45 16.38
CA LYS A 30 51.99 50.90 14.99
C LYS A 30 52.36 50.03 13.74
N GLU A 31 51.84 50.22 12.50
CA GLU A 31 50.94 51.22 11.82
C GLU A 31 50.06 50.49 10.72
N ILE A 32 48.75 50.78 10.49
CA ILE A 32 48.10 51.69 9.47
C ILE A 32 48.47 51.37 7.99
N LYS A 33 47.61 51.37 6.94
CA LYS A 33 46.29 52.01 6.60
C LYS A 33 45.26 50.93 6.11
N ASN A 34 44.30 51.01 5.16
CA ASN A 34 43.78 51.97 4.15
C ASN A 34 42.27 51.70 3.78
N SER A 35 41.67 52.41 2.81
CA SER A 35 40.27 52.26 2.28
C SER A 35 40.18 52.82 0.82
N ALA A 36 39.07 52.94 0.04
CA ALA A 36 37.59 52.81 0.21
C ALA A 36 36.86 52.63 -1.17
N PHE A 37 35.54 52.91 -1.24
CA PHE A 37 34.68 53.32 -2.39
C PHE A 37 33.68 52.36 -3.09
N GLU A 38 32.69 52.99 -3.76
CA GLU A 38 31.40 52.47 -4.26
C GLU A 38 31.22 52.56 -5.80
N ASN A 39 30.09 52.02 -6.30
CA ASN A 39 29.26 52.48 -7.43
C ASN A 39 29.88 52.76 -8.81
N THR A 40 29.38 52.07 -9.85
CA THR A 40 28.82 52.70 -11.07
C THR A 40 28.06 51.70 -11.96
N ASN A 41 27.00 52.15 -12.64
CA ASN A 41 26.32 51.39 -13.70
C ASN A 41 26.99 51.65 -15.07
N SER A 42 26.88 50.68 -15.98
CA SER A 42 26.92 50.90 -17.43
C SER A 42 25.78 50.12 -18.11
N ASP A 43 25.31 50.62 -19.25
CA ASP A 43 24.02 50.27 -19.88
C ASP A 43 24.20 49.74 -21.33
N LEU A 44 23.09 49.40 -21.99
CA LEU A 44 22.89 48.91 -23.36
C LEU A 44 23.18 47.42 -23.61
N GLY A 45 22.20 46.68 -24.15
CA GLY A 45 22.38 45.26 -24.56
C GLY A 45 21.19 44.59 -25.27
N THR A 46 19.96 44.71 -24.72
CA THR A 46 18.66 44.23 -25.28
C THR A 46 18.47 42.74 -25.68
N LYS A 47 17.39 42.16 -25.11
CA LYS A 47 16.52 41.09 -25.66
C LYS A 47 17.07 39.66 -25.84
N SER A 48 16.67 38.80 -24.90
CA SER A 48 15.54 37.90 -25.15
C SER A 48 14.60 37.93 -23.93
N LYS A 49 13.37 37.40 -24.05
CA LYS A 49 12.43 37.29 -22.93
C LYS A 49 12.53 35.92 -22.29
N ASP A 50 12.66 35.87 -20.97
CA ASP A 50 12.14 34.75 -20.19
C ASP A 50 10.67 35.07 -19.85
N GLU A 51 9.73 34.29 -20.37
CA GLU A 51 8.34 34.35 -19.92
C GLU A 51 8.20 33.47 -18.66
N PRO A 52 7.61 33.98 -17.56
CA PRO A 52 7.46 33.20 -16.34
C PRO A 52 6.54 32.01 -16.58
N ASP A 53 6.98 30.81 -16.17
CA ASP A 53 6.32 29.52 -16.44
C ASP A 53 4.82 29.53 -16.08
N THR A 54 3.95 29.80 -17.06
CA THR A 54 2.53 30.11 -16.84
C THR A 54 1.68 28.83 -16.72
N PHE A 55 2.29 27.71 -16.32
CA PHE A 55 1.67 26.39 -16.22
C PHE A 55 1.02 26.09 -14.85
N MET A 56 1.42 26.80 -13.78
CA MET A 56 1.10 26.43 -12.40
C MET A 56 -0.07 27.21 -11.80
N GLN A 57 -1.13 27.45 -12.57
CA GLN A 57 -2.38 28.06 -12.07
C GLN A 57 -3.59 27.27 -12.59
N ASN A 58 -4.27 26.58 -11.66
CA ASN A 58 -5.50 25.78 -11.85
C ASN A 58 -5.36 24.40 -12.56
N GLU A 59 -4.26 23.66 -12.36
CA GLU A 59 -4.28 22.22 -12.66
C GLU A 59 -5.09 21.44 -11.60
N THR A 60 -6.06 20.64 -12.05
CA THR A 60 -6.79 19.69 -11.18
C THR A 60 -5.91 18.49 -10.91
N LEU A 61 -5.32 18.44 -9.71
CA LEU A 61 -4.52 17.32 -9.25
C LEU A 61 -5.39 16.05 -9.12
N LEU A 62 -4.83 14.91 -9.49
CA LEU A 62 -5.43 13.58 -9.28
C LEU A 62 -5.43 13.26 -7.79
N SER A 63 -6.59 12.88 -7.28
CA SER A 63 -6.77 12.38 -5.92
C SER A 63 -6.51 10.87 -5.82
N ILE A 64 -6.73 10.12 -6.89
CA ILE A 64 -6.61 8.65 -6.91
C ILE A 64 -5.22 8.22 -7.40
N LYS A 65 -4.56 7.34 -6.62
CA LYS A 65 -3.28 6.74 -6.99
C LYS A 65 -3.42 5.82 -8.21
N LEU A 66 -2.60 6.05 -9.23
CA LEU A 66 -2.48 5.18 -10.41
C LEU A 66 -1.14 4.43 -10.39
N THR A 67 -1.17 3.10 -10.46
CA THR A 67 0.04 2.26 -10.46
C THR A 67 0.47 1.89 -11.89
N PRO A 68 1.69 2.24 -12.34
CA PRO A 68 2.18 1.84 -13.66
C PRO A 68 2.38 0.34 -13.80
N PHE A 69 1.69 -0.28 -14.77
CA PHE A 69 1.81 -1.69 -15.12
C PHE A 69 2.32 -1.85 -16.55
N VAL A 70 3.48 -2.50 -16.74
CA VAL A 70 4.10 -2.70 -18.06
C VAL A 70 4.58 -4.15 -18.16
N THR A 71 3.96 -4.92 -19.05
CA THR A 71 4.32 -6.32 -19.33
C THR A 71 5.56 -6.44 -20.21
N LYS A 72 6.30 -7.55 -20.11
CA LYS A 72 7.40 -7.87 -21.03
C LYS A 72 6.85 -8.06 -22.46
N PHE A 73 7.46 -7.39 -23.44
CA PHE A 73 7.02 -7.40 -24.85
C PHE A 73 8.16 -7.85 -25.79
N GLU A 74 7.82 -8.61 -26.84
CA GLU A 74 8.77 -9.20 -27.80
C GLU A 74 9.60 -8.11 -28.52
N GLY A 75 10.91 -8.13 -28.30
CA GLY A 75 11.83 -7.14 -28.90
C GLY A 75 11.78 -5.75 -28.27
N ILE A 76 11.12 -5.56 -27.11
CA ILE A 76 11.27 -4.36 -26.26
C ILE A 76 12.22 -4.61 -25.09
N GLY A 77 12.29 -5.85 -24.60
CA GLY A 77 13.21 -6.26 -23.55
C GLY A 77 12.89 -5.66 -22.18
N GLU A 78 13.69 -6.02 -21.17
CA GLU A 78 13.46 -5.59 -19.79
C GLU A 78 13.83 -4.11 -19.60
N THR A 79 14.90 -3.64 -20.26
CA THR A 79 15.35 -2.23 -20.18
C THR A 79 14.34 -1.30 -20.85
N GLY A 80 13.80 -1.68 -22.00
CA GLY A 80 12.74 -0.93 -22.69
C GLY A 80 11.45 -0.89 -21.87
N SER A 81 11.05 -2.01 -21.28
CA SER A 81 9.85 -2.12 -20.43
C SER A 81 9.98 -1.26 -19.17
N LYS A 82 11.13 -1.31 -18.48
CA LYS A 82 11.40 -0.47 -17.30
C LYS A 82 11.41 1.02 -17.66
N LEU A 83 12.08 1.41 -18.74
CA LEU A 83 12.14 2.81 -19.18
C LEU A 83 10.74 3.38 -19.50
N LEU A 84 9.84 2.56 -20.04
CA LEU A 84 8.44 2.95 -20.25
C LEU A 84 7.69 3.09 -18.92
N LYS A 85 7.85 2.14 -17.98
CA LYS A 85 7.26 2.19 -16.64
C LYS A 85 7.71 3.44 -15.87
N ASP A 86 9.01 3.72 -15.85
CA ASP A 86 9.61 4.89 -15.21
C ASP A 86 9.05 6.20 -15.78
N ARG A 87 8.85 6.27 -17.10
CA ARG A 87 8.30 7.47 -17.78
C ARG A 87 6.81 7.67 -17.54
N ILE A 88 6.02 6.60 -17.55
CA ILE A 88 4.59 6.65 -17.16
C ILE A 88 4.48 7.10 -15.70
N ASN A 89 5.29 6.53 -14.80
CA ASN A 89 5.33 6.93 -13.39
C ASN A 89 5.63 8.42 -13.22
N SER A 90 6.70 8.89 -13.89
CA SER A 90 7.14 10.29 -13.82
C SER A 90 6.07 11.29 -14.23
N ALA A 91 5.23 10.95 -15.22
CA ALA A 91 4.16 11.83 -15.69
C ALA A 91 2.99 11.89 -14.69
N ILE A 92 2.58 10.74 -14.12
CA ILE A 92 1.55 10.69 -13.06
C ILE A 92 1.99 11.53 -11.85
N THR A 93 3.25 11.37 -11.41
CA THR A 93 3.79 12.08 -10.25
C THR A 93 3.92 13.60 -10.41
N LYS A 94 3.65 14.16 -11.60
CA LYS A 94 3.55 15.63 -11.76
C LYS A 94 2.24 16.20 -11.25
N ILE A 95 1.14 15.49 -11.48
CA ILE A 95 -0.22 15.99 -11.19
C ILE A 95 -0.94 15.15 -10.13
N GLY A 96 -0.29 14.17 -9.50
CA GLY A 96 -0.93 13.30 -8.52
C GLY A 96 -0.04 12.16 -8.02
N TYR A 97 -0.67 11.08 -7.57
CA TYR A 97 0.00 9.98 -6.87
C TYR A 97 0.33 8.81 -7.81
N GLY A 98 1.62 8.61 -8.08
CA GLY A 98 2.15 7.41 -8.75
C GLY A 98 2.70 6.37 -7.78
N GLY A 99 3.58 5.51 -8.28
CA GLY A 99 4.33 4.52 -7.50
C GLY A 99 3.76 3.11 -7.55
N GLU A 100 4.51 2.16 -6.99
CA GLU A 100 4.18 0.73 -6.98
C GLU A 100 3.25 0.35 -5.80
N GLY A 101 2.79 -0.90 -5.76
CA GLY A 101 1.99 -1.45 -4.67
C GLY A 101 1.79 -2.96 -4.86
N ALA A 102 1.51 -3.70 -3.78
CA ALA A 102 1.39 -5.16 -3.82
C ALA A 102 0.13 -5.63 -4.58
N ASN A 103 -1.03 -5.05 -4.27
CA ASN A 103 -2.30 -5.29 -4.96
C ASN A 103 -2.87 -3.95 -5.48
N PRO A 104 -2.36 -3.40 -6.59
CA PRO A 104 -2.84 -2.12 -7.12
C PRO A 104 -4.20 -2.29 -7.79
N ARG A 105 -5.22 -1.58 -7.31
CA ARG A 105 -6.54 -1.59 -7.95
C ARG A 105 -6.58 -0.78 -9.25
N TYR A 106 -6.18 0.47 -9.19
CA TYR A 106 -6.20 1.37 -10.33
C TYR A 106 -4.83 1.38 -10.98
N ILE A 107 -4.79 0.85 -12.20
CA ILE A 107 -3.56 0.67 -12.96
C ILE A 107 -3.58 1.52 -14.22
N ILE A 108 -2.39 1.85 -14.68
CA ILE A 108 -2.17 2.53 -15.95
C ILE A 108 -1.09 1.79 -16.72
N GLY A 109 -1.43 1.31 -17.92
CA GLY A 109 -0.56 0.41 -18.67
C GLY A 109 -0.62 0.62 -20.19
N PRO A 110 0.47 0.32 -20.91
CA PRO A 110 0.54 0.39 -22.36
C PRO A 110 0.16 -0.95 -23.00
N SER A 111 -0.74 -0.94 -23.98
CA SER A 111 -0.64 -1.87 -25.11
C SER A 111 0.29 -1.29 -26.17
N ILE A 112 1.07 -2.13 -26.85
CA ILE A 112 2.10 -1.69 -27.81
C ILE A 112 1.95 -2.47 -29.12
N SER A 113 1.91 -1.76 -30.24
CA SER A 113 1.77 -2.31 -31.59
C SER A 113 2.95 -1.92 -32.47
N LEU A 114 3.52 -2.89 -33.19
CA LEU A 114 4.63 -2.67 -34.13
C LEU A 114 4.09 -2.39 -35.53
N LEU A 115 3.86 -1.10 -35.84
CA LEU A 115 3.28 -0.65 -37.11
C LEU A 115 4.18 -0.90 -38.32
N SER A 116 5.51 -0.85 -38.16
CA SER A 116 6.46 -1.30 -39.19
C SER A 116 7.78 -1.75 -38.60
N LYS A 117 8.40 -2.75 -39.25
CA LYS A 117 9.70 -3.33 -38.91
C LYS A 117 10.60 -3.31 -40.13
N ASN A 118 11.45 -2.29 -40.24
CA ASN A 118 12.42 -2.19 -41.34
C ASN A 118 13.82 -2.52 -40.81
N VAL A 119 14.66 -3.08 -41.68
CA VAL A 119 16.09 -3.25 -41.44
C VAL A 119 16.84 -2.47 -42.52
N THR A 120 17.76 -1.59 -42.12
CA THR A 120 18.50 -0.75 -43.08
C THR A 120 19.56 -1.57 -43.81
N SER A 121 19.69 -1.37 -45.13
CA SER A 121 20.71 -1.98 -46.00
C SER A 121 22.12 -1.42 -45.78
N THR A 122 22.44 -0.99 -44.56
CA THR A 122 23.71 -0.40 -44.15
C THR A 122 24.64 -1.46 -43.54
N ALA A 123 25.93 -1.16 -43.46
CA ALA A 123 26.88 -1.93 -42.64
C ALA A 123 27.31 -1.07 -41.43
N PRO A 124 27.01 -1.48 -40.17
CA PRO A 124 26.11 -2.57 -39.78
C PRO A 124 24.62 -2.25 -40.10
N PRO A 125 23.76 -3.27 -40.21
CA PRO A 125 22.32 -3.08 -40.37
C PRO A 125 21.68 -2.57 -39.07
N LYS A 126 20.66 -1.71 -39.19
CA LYS A 126 19.92 -1.16 -38.05
C LYS A 126 18.43 -1.45 -38.18
N TYR A 127 17.78 -1.70 -37.06
CA TYR A 127 16.33 -1.82 -36.97
C TYR A 127 15.73 -0.40 -36.96
N ALA A 128 14.88 -0.10 -37.93
CA ALA A 128 14.15 1.17 -38.05
C ALA A 128 12.65 0.88 -37.95
N ASN A 129 12.14 0.95 -36.72
CA ASN A 129 10.81 0.50 -36.36
C ASN A 129 9.87 1.70 -36.12
N THR A 130 8.60 1.55 -36.49
CA THR A 130 7.52 2.46 -36.05
C THR A 130 6.64 1.71 -35.07
N TYR A 131 6.40 2.31 -33.91
CA TYR A 131 5.59 1.77 -32.83
C TYR A 131 4.38 2.68 -32.57
N GLU A 132 3.28 2.07 -32.16
CA GLU A 132 2.15 2.72 -31.52
C GLU A 132 2.06 2.24 -30.07
N ILE A 133 1.80 3.15 -29.14
CA ILE A 133 1.48 2.85 -27.75
C ILE A 133 0.09 3.38 -27.47
N ASN A 134 -0.79 2.50 -26.98
CA ASN A 134 -2.10 2.83 -26.45
C ASN A 134 -2.06 2.65 -24.92
N ILE A 135 -1.97 3.74 -24.18
CA ILE A 135 -1.93 3.76 -22.71
C ILE A 135 -3.35 3.83 -22.18
N MET A 136 -3.73 2.91 -21.29
CA MET A 136 -5.09 2.76 -20.76
C MET A 136 -5.09 2.86 -19.23
N VAL A 137 -6.11 3.51 -18.66
CA VAL A 137 -6.39 3.52 -17.20
C VAL A 137 -7.55 2.58 -16.90
N VAL A 138 -7.34 1.69 -15.92
CA VAL A 138 -8.19 0.51 -15.70
C VAL A 138 -8.39 0.24 -14.21
N ASP A 139 -9.60 -0.15 -13.81
CA ASP A 139 -9.87 -0.78 -12.51
C ASP A 139 -9.74 -2.30 -12.61
N VAL A 140 -8.84 -2.88 -11.81
CA VAL A 140 -8.59 -4.33 -11.77
C VAL A 140 -9.76 -5.12 -11.17
N ILE A 141 -10.58 -4.52 -10.30
CA ILE A 141 -11.68 -5.22 -9.61
C ILE A 141 -12.93 -5.31 -10.49
N THR A 142 -13.24 -4.25 -11.22
CA THR A 142 -14.43 -4.18 -12.11
C THR A 142 -14.10 -4.51 -13.57
N GLU A 143 -12.86 -4.96 -13.84
CA GLU A 143 -12.29 -5.26 -15.17
C GLU A 143 -12.54 -4.14 -16.22
N THR A 144 -12.68 -2.89 -15.76
CA THR A 144 -13.21 -1.75 -16.54
C THR A 144 -12.13 -0.77 -16.99
N VAL A 145 -12.07 -0.49 -18.30
CA VAL A 145 -11.19 0.54 -18.89
C VAL A 145 -11.91 1.88 -18.94
N PHE A 146 -11.46 2.87 -18.17
CA PHE A 146 -12.09 4.20 -18.15
C PHE A 146 -11.68 5.06 -19.33
N ASN A 147 -10.38 5.11 -19.64
CA ASN A 147 -9.85 6.01 -20.66
C ASN A 147 -8.62 5.42 -21.37
N ASN A 148 -8.31 5.97 -22.54
CA ASN A 148 -7.11 5.60 -23.29
C ASN A 148 -6.41 6.82 -23.93
N TYR A 149 -5.14 6.64 -24.28
CA TYR A 149 -4.26 7.62 -24.91
C TYR A 149 -3.34 6.93 -25.91
N THR A 150 -3.53 7.20 -27.21
CA THR A 150 -2.73 6.59 -28.28
C THR A 150 -1.71 7.58 -28.81
N THR A 151 -0.45 7.15 -28.91
CA THR A 151 0.64 7.93 -29.51
C THR A 151 1.57 7.04 -30.34
N GLN A 152 2.17 7.60 -31.40
CA GLN A 152 3.07 6.88 -32.30
C GLN A 152 4.46 7.48 -32.30
N PHE A 153 5.49 6.63 -32.44
CA PHE A 153 6.87 7.07 -32.53
C PHE A 153 7.73 6.16 -33.41
N LYS A 154 8.90 6.67 -33.79
CA LYS A 154 9.89 5.95 -34.59
C LYS A 154 11.18 5.82 -33.81
N GLY A 155 11.85 4.68 -33.95
CA GLY A 155 13.07 4.35 -33.21
C GLY A 155 14.07 3.61 -34.08
N ILE A 156 15.35 3.93 -33.94
CA ILE A 156 16.43 3.34 -34.74
C ILE A 156 17.54 2.83 -33.82
N GLY A 157 17.97 1.58 -34.01
CA GLY A 157 19.06 1.00 -33.20
C GLY A 157 19.56 -0.36 -33.70
N ASP A 158 20.64 -0.84 -33.11
CA ASP A 158 21.33 -2.07 -33.54
C ASP A 158 20.60 -3.37 -33.11
N SER A 159 19.51 -3.23 -32.34
CA SER A 159 18.57 -4.30 -31.97
C SER A 159 17.15 -3.73 -31.87
N GLN A 160 16.12 -4.59 -31.81
CA GLN A 160 14.74 -4.13 -31.60
C GLN A 160 14.57 -3.36 -30.26
N GLU A 161 15.22 -3.82 -29.18
CA GLU A 161 15.18 -3.13 -27.88
C GLU A 161 15.91 -1.78 -27.96
N LYS A 162 17.08 -1.70 -28.61
CA LYS A 162 17.79 -0.44 -28.83
C LYS A 162 16.95 0.54 -29.67
N ALA A 163 16.25 0.05 -30.70
CA ALA A 163 15.35 0.86 -31.51
C ALA A 163 14.16 1.39 -30.67
N PHE A 164 13.51 0.53 -29.87
CA PHE A 164 12.47 0.95 -28.96
C PHE A 164 12.97 2.02 -27.96
N ILE A 165 14.09 1.76 -27.28
CA ILE A 165 14.72 2.67 -26.32
C ILE A 165 15.10 4.01 -26.96
N SER A 166 15.63 3.99 -28.19
CA SER A 166 15.93 5.20 -28.97
C SER A 166 14.69 6.05 -29.19
N GLY A 167 13.56 5.42 -29.54
CA GLY A 167 12.32 6.12 -29.84
C GLY A 167 11.55 6.60 -28.61
N ILE A 168 11.35 5.74 -27.59
CA ILE A 168 10.59 6.09 -26.38
C ILE A 168 11.26 7.19 -25.55
N ARG A 169 12.59 7.36 -25.69
CA ARG A 169 13.33 8.49 -25.11
C ARG A 169 12.83 9.85 -25.60
N ASN A 170 12.26 9.92 -26.80
CA ASN A 170 11.80 11.14 -27.45
C ASN A 170 10.31 11.43 -27.22
N ILE A 171 9.52 10.45 -26.72
CA ILE A 171 8.15 10.74 -26.27
C ILE A 171 8.20 11.51 -24.95
N ASN A 172 7.60 12.70 -24.93
CA ASN A 172 7.32 13.44 -23.71
C ASN A 172 5.87 13.20 -23.25
N PHE A 173 5.67 12.37 -22.21
CA PHE A 173 4.36 12.24 -21.55
C PHE A 173 4.03 13.42 -20.61
N ASN A 174 4.97 14.35 -20.37
CA ASN A 174 4.69 15.60 -19.65
C ASN A 174 4.17 16.65 -20.62
N ASN A 175 3.00 16.40 -21.21
CA ASN A 175 2.33 17.28 -22.17
C ASN A 175 0.84 17.41 -21.82
N GLN A 176 0.20 18.49 -22.27
CA GLN A 176 -1.20 18.79 -21.89
C GLN A 176 -2.20 17.72 -22.33
N GLU A 177 -1.97 17.05 -23.46
CA GLU A 177 -2.83 15.98 -23.97
C GLU A 177 -2.82 14.77 -23.02
N PHE A 178 -1.63 14.39 -22.53
CA PHE A 178 -1.47 13.29 -21.57
C PHE A 178 -2.01 13.66 -20.17
N MET A 179 -1.76 14.88 -19.68
CA MET A 179 -2.35 15.33 -18.40
C MET A 179 -3.88 15.37 -18.49
N ASN A 180 -4.43 15.89 -19.59
CA ASN A 180 -5.87 15.87 -19.84
C ASN A 180 -6.43 14.43 -19.92
N PHE A 181 -5.67 13.47 -20.45
CA PHE A 181 -6.04 12.05 -20.44
C PHE A 181 -6.10 11.50 -19.01
N LEU A 182 -5.11 11.81 -18.16
CA LEU A 182 -5.10 11.39 -16.76
C LEU A 182 -6.28 11.97 -15.97
N THR A 183 -6.49 13.29 -16.00
CA THR A 183 -7.60 13.94 -15.26
C THR A 183 -8.97 13.44 -15.73
N LYS A 184 -9.15 13.24 -17.04
CA LYS A 184 -10.39 12.62 -17.59
C LYS A 184 -10.55 11.14 -17.25
N SER A 185 -9.47 10.45 -16.86
CA SER A 185 -9.56 9.07 -16.35
C SER A 185 -10.15 9.06 -14.94
N GLU A 186 -9.69 9.96 -14.07
CA GLU A 186 -10.26 10.13 -12.72
C GLU A 186 -11.72 10.62 -12.78
N GLU A 187 -12.02 11.60 -13.63
CA GLU A 187 -13.39 12.09 -13.85
C GLU A 187 -14.37 10.97 -14.25
N LYS A 188 -13.95 10.09 -15.19
CA LYS A 188 -14.75 8.93 -15.62
C LYS A 188 -14.85 7.84 -14.56
N MET A 189 -13.77 7.60 -13.82
CA MET A 189 -13.73 6.64 -12.71
C MET A 189 -14.70 7.04 -11.60
N VAL A 190 -14.70 8.31 -11.19
CA VAL A 190 -15.69 8.86 -10.24
C VAL A 190 -17.11 8.72 -10.79
N LYS A 191 -17.36 9.19 -12.03
CA LYS A 191 -18.68 9.08 -12.68
C LYS A 191 -19.17 7.65 -12.82
N TYR A 192 -18.28 6.65 -12.93
CA TYR A 192 -18.69 5.24 -12.95
C TYR A 192 -19.34 4.82 -11.64
N PHE A 193 -18.78 5.17 -10.47
CA PHE A 193 -19.38 4.80 -9.18
C PHE A 193 -20.63 5.62 -8.87
N GLU A 194 -20.64 6.93 -9.15
CA GLU A 194 -21.85 7.76 -8.95
C GLU A 194 -23.02 7.24 -9.81
N ASN A 195 -22.80 6.96 -11.11
CA ASN A 195 -23.85 6.47 -12.02
C ASN A 195 -24.33 5.04 -11.71
N ASN A 196 -23.54 4.22 -11.00
CA ASN A 196 -23.87 2.82 -10.70
C ASN A 196 -24.16 2.57 -9.20
N CYS A 197 -24.29 3.62 -8.38
CA CYS A 197 -24.37 3.45 -6.93
C CYS A 197 -25.56 2.58 -6.49
N SER A 198 -26.71 2.74 -7.13
CA SER A 198 -27.92 1.94 -6.89
C SER A 198 -27.73 0.47 -7.25
N THR A 199 -26.96 0.16 -8.31
CA THR A 199 -26.56 -1.21 -8.67
C THR A 199 -25.64 -1.81 -7.61
N ILE A 200 -24.60 -1.07 -7.19
CA ILE A 200 -23.63 -1.48 -6.17
C ILE A 200 -24.32 -1.73 -4.81
N LEU A 201 -25.29 -0.90 -4.44
CA LEU A 201 -26.15 -1.11 -3.28
C LEU A 201 -27.03 -2.36 -3.45
N SER A 202 -27.62 -2.57 -4.62
CA SER A 202 -28.44 -3.77 -4.92
C SER A 202 -27.62 -5.07 -4.80
N GLU A 203 -26.40 -5.10 -5.31
CA GLU A 203 -25.47 -6.23 -5.20
C GLU A 203 -25.07 -6.50 -3.75
N ALA A 204 -24.73 -5.46 -2.98
CA ALA A 204 -24.45 -5.60 -1.55
C ALA A 204 -25.68 -6.07 -0.75
N ASN A 205 -26.87 -5.56 -1.07
CA ASN A 205 -28.13 -6.01 -0.48
C ASN A 205 -28.39 -7.50 -0.78
N ALA A 206 -28.08 -7.97 -2.00
CA ALA A 206 -28.23 -9.37 -2.40
C ALA A 206 -27.29 -10.30 -1.63
N GLU A 207 -25.99 -9.99 -1.56
CA GLU A 207 -25.02 -10.75 -0.74
C GLU A 207 -25.44 -10.77 0.74
N ALA A 208 -25.87 -9.63 1.29
CA ALA A 208 -26.36 -9.56 2.67
C ALA A 208 -27.64 -10.40 2.89
N SER A 209 -28.54 -10.50 1.91
CA SER A 209 -29.73 -11.36 2.00
C SER A 209 -29.38 -12.86 2.09
N MET A 210 -28.24 -13.26 1.50
CA MET A 210 -27.67 -14.60 1.59
C MET A 210 -26.82 -14.81 2.87
N ARG A 211 -26.74 -13.79 3.74
CA ARG A 211 -25.86 -13.68 4.93
C ARG A 211 -24.35 -13.58 4.62
N ASN A 212 -23.97 -13.30 3.38
CA ASN A 212 -22.58 -13.07 2.99
C ASN A 212 -22.13 -11.64 3.35
N TYR A 213 -22.21 -11.28 4.64
CA TYR A 213 -22.03 -9.89 5.09
C TYR A 213 -20.63 -9.33 4.80
N ASP A 214 -19.60 -10.17 4.75
CA ASP A 214 -18.25 -9.76 4.35
C ASP A 214 -18.16 -9.38 2.86
N ASN A 215 -18.87 -10.09 1.98
CA ASN A 215 -18.95 -9.74 0.56
C ASN A 215 -19.74 -8.44 0.39
N ALA A 216 -20.89 -8.31 1.06
CA ALA A 216 -21.68 -7.09 1.06
C ALA A 216 -20.88 -5.87 1.55
N PHE A 217 -20.10 -6.04 2.63
CA PHE A 217 -19.17 -5.03 3.11
C PHE A 217 -18.03 -4.75 2.11
N ALA A 218 -17.47 -5.77 1.45
CA ALA A 218 -16.41 -5.60 0.46
C ALA A 218 -16.89 -4.82 -0.78
N ILE A 219 -18.10 -5.09 -1.28
CA ILE A 219 -18.75 -4.35 -2.37
C ILE A 219 -18.86 -2.85 -2.00
N LEU A 220 -19.42 -2.52 -0.84
CA LEU A 220 -19.53 -1.12 -0.37
C LEU A 220 -18.18 -0.52 0.05
N LYS A 221 -17.16 -1.33 0.34
CA LYS A 221 -15.79 -0.89 0.53
C LYS A 221 -15.10 -0.53 -0.80
N SER A 222 -15.60 -1.01 -1.94
CA SER A 222 -15.05 -0.70 -3.26
C SER A 222 -15.44 0.68 -3.80
N VAL A 223 -16.41 1.40 -3.21
CA VAL A 223 -16.69 2.77 -3.67
C VAL A 223 -15.59 3.72 -3.17
N PRO A 224 -14.91 4.46 -4.08
CA PRO A 224 -13.85 5.42 -3.73
C PRO A 224 -14.42 6.66 -3.01
N VAL A 225 -13.64 7.30 -2.13
CA VAL A 225 -14.08 8.47 -1.33
C VAL A 225 -14.35 9.71 -2.19
N GLU A 226 -13.77 9.71 -3.38
CA GLU A 226 -13.85 10.71 -4.42
C GLU A 226 -15.23 10.75 -5.11
N SER A 227 -15.95 9.62 -5.09
CA SER A 227 -17.35 9.52 -5.51
C SER A 227 -18.26 9.89 -4.34
N LYS A 228 -18.29 11.20 -4.04
CA LYS A 228 -18.80 11.77 -2.80
C LYS A 228 -20.26 11.45 -2.54
N GLU A 229 -21.10 11.40 -3.58
CA GLU A 229 -22.55 11.20 -3.42
C GLU A 229 -22.82 9.74 -3.05
N CYS A 230 -22.34 8.79 -3.87
CA CYS A 230 -22.43 7.37 -3.60
C CYS A 230 -21.70 6.95 -2.32
N PHE A 231 -20.48 7.47 -2.10
CA PHE A 231 -19.73 7.17 -0.88
C PHE A 231 -20.50 7.64 0.35
N SER A 232 -21.20 8.76 0.32
CA SER A 232 -22.08 9.19 1.41
C SER A 232 -23.25 8.23 1.60
N GLU A 233 -23.99 7.92 0.53
CA GLU A 233 -25.19 7.07 0.55
C GLU A 233 -24.93 5.69 1.18
N ILE A 234 -23.82 5.04 0.82
CA ILE A 234 -23.52 3.67 1.28
C ILE A 234 -23.06 3.58 2.73
N GLN A 235 -22.63 4.66 3.41
CA GLN A 235 -21.94 4.54 4.71
C GLN A 235 -22.78 3.81 5.76
N THR A 236 -24.08 4.10 5.82
CA THR A 236 -25.02 3.46 6.75
C THR A 236 -25.05 1.94 6.54
N LYS A 237 -25.17 1.49 5.28
CA LYS A 237 -25.18 0.06 4.92
C LYS A 237 -23.81 -0.60 5.12
N LYS A 238 -22.73 0.12 4.88
CA LYS A 238 -21.34 -0.34 5.11
C LYS A 238 -21.08 -0.61 6.60
N VAL A 239 -21.56 0.25 7.50
CA VAL A 239 -21.50 0.04 8.95
C VAL A 239 -22.46 -1.07 9.41
N GLU A 240 -23.65 -1.16 8.82
CA GLU A 240 -24.62 -2.24 9.08
C GLU A 240 -24.02 -3.62 8.75
N TYR A 241 -23.44 -3.80 7.55
CA TYR A 241 -22.88 -5.08 7.12
C TYR A 241 -21.59 -5.45 7.83
N PHE A 242 -20.75 -4.49 8.19
CA PHE A 242 -19.61 -4.75 9.10
C PHE A 242 -20.10 -5.31 10.45
N LYS A 243 -21.12 -4.70 11.06
CA LYS A 243 -21.71 -5.18 12.33
C LYS A 243 -22.40 -6.53 12.17
N LEU A 244 -23.05 -6.82 11.04
CA LEU A 244 -23.68 -8.11 10.80
C LEU A 244 -22.66 -9.24 10.58
N SER A 245 -21.55 -8.98 9.86
CA SER A 245 -20.41 -9.90 9.77
C SER A 245 -19.85 -10.23 11.15
N LEU A 246 -19.43 -9.20 11.90
CA LEU A 246 -18.84 -9.32 13.23
C LEU A 246 -19.76 -10.03 14.24
N ASN A 247 -21.08 -9.84 14.12
CA ASN A 247 -22.07 -10.57 14.93
C ASN A 247 -22.31 -12.01 14.46
N SER A 248 -22.19 -12.31 13.17
CA SER A 248 -22.31 -13.67 12.63
C SER A 248 -21.08 -14.51 12.99
N ALA A 249 -19.88 -13.94 12.88
CA ALA A 249 -18.64 -14.54 13.35
C ALA A 249 -18.67 -14.80 14.87
N CYS A 250 -19.25 -13.89 15.67
CA CYS A 250 -19.47 -14.10 17.10
C CYS A 250 -20.30 -15.36 17.37
N ASP A 251 -21.48 -15.48 16.74
CA ASP A 251 -22.38 -16.62 16.95
C ASP A 251 -21.69 -17.95 16.62
N GLU A 252 -20.92 -17.99 15.52
CA GLU A 252 -20.17 -19.18 15.10
C GLU A 252 -19.03 -19.53 16.07
N LEU A 253 -18.21 -18.55 16.45
CA LEU A 253 -17.11 -18.74 17.40
C LEU A 253 -17.61 -19.15 18.78
N LEU A 254 -18.71 -18.56 19.26
CA LEU A 254 -19.36 -18.92 20.52
C LEU A 254 -19.96 -20.34 20.46
N ALA A 255 -20.56 -20.73 19.32
CA ALA A 255 -21.03 -22.10 19.13
C ALA A 255 -19.89 -23.12 19.16
N LYS A 256 -18.77 -22.84 18.47
CA LYS A 256 -17.56 -23.67 18.51
C LYS A 256 -16.95 -23.75 19.91
N MET A 257 -16.80 -22.61 20.60
CA MET A 257 -16.32 -22.54 21.99
C MET A 257 -17.20 -23.38 22.93
N LYS A 258 -18.53 -23.25 22.84
CA LYS A 258 -19.49 -24.04 23.64
C LYS A 258 -19.37 -25.54 23.34
N ALA A 259 -19.20 -25.93 22.07
CA ALA A 259 -19.03 -27.33 21.69
C ALA A 259 -17.73 -27.93 22.25
N GLU A 260 -16.62 -27.20 22.16
CA GLU A 260 -15.32 -27.62 22.71
C GLU A 260 -15.33 -27.78 24.24
N LEU A 261 -15.88 -26.79 24.96
CA LEU A 261 -16.07 -26.89 26.41
C LEU A 261 -17.07 -28.00 26.78
N GLY A 262 -18.06 -28.26 25.92
CA GLY A 262 -19.08 -29.31 26.06
C GLY A 262 -18.57 -30.75 25.87
N LYS A 263 -17.35 -30.96 25.38
CA LYS A 263 -16.72 -32.29 25.35
C LYS A 263 -16.39 -32.82 26.75
N PHE A 264 -16.22 -31.94 27.74
CA PHE A 264 -15.73 -32.28 29.08
C PHE A 264 -16.82 -32.09 30.16
N ASN A 265 -17.85 -32.94 30.12
CA ASN A 265 -19.01 -32.85 31.02
C ASN A 265 -18.77 -33.32 32.47
N ASP A 266 -17.71 -34.11 32.71
CA ASP A 266 -17.29 -34.52 34.06
C ASP A 266 -16.16 -33.62 34.59
N SER A 267 -16.32 -33.10 35.81
CA SER A 267 -15.34 -32.25 36.51
C SER A 267 -14.07 -32.99 36.96
N SER A 268 -14.04 -34.33 36.86
CA SER A 268 -12.81 -35.12 36.95
C SER A 268 -11.94 -35.02 35.69
N GLY A 269 -12.57 -34.87 34.51
CA GLY A 269 -11.93 -34.77 33.20
C GLY A 269 -11.83 -33.33 32.63
N SER A 270 -12.56 -32.36 33.19
CA SER A 270 -12.46 -30.95 32.76
C SER A 270 -11.07 -30.37 33.07
N GLY A 271 -10.32 -30.05 32.01
CA GLY A 271 -9.01 -29.37 32.06
C GLY A 271 -8.96 -28.16 31.13
N PHE A 272 -7.74 -27.67 30.86
CA PHE A 272 -7.50 -26.63 29.85
C PHE A 272 -7.80 -27.14 28.43
N ASN A 273 -8.57 -26.36 27.67
CA ASN A 273 -8.96 -26.65 26.29
C ASN A 273 -8.46 -25.50 25.39
N PRO A 274 -7.34 -25.69 24.64
CA PRO A 274 -6.76 -24.64 23.80
C PRO A 274 -7.66 -24.27 22.62
N GLU A 275 -8.42 -25.20 22.04
CA GLU A 275 -9.32 -24.95 20.91
C GLU A 275 -10.44 -23.97 21.30
N ALA A 276 -11.08 -24.20 22.45
CA ALA A 276 -12.06 -23.30 23.03
C ALA A 276 -11.48 -21.92 23.31
N MET A 277 -10.23 -21.83 23.79
CA MET A 277 -9.57 -20.55 24.07
C MET A 277 -9.15 -19.81 22.81
N ASN A 278 -8.82 -20.54 21.74
CA ASN A 278 -8.60 -19.97 20.40
C ASN A 278 -9.90 -19.37 19.84
N TYR A 279 -11.03 -20.07 19.95
CA TYR A 279 -12.32 -19.48 19.55
C TYR A 279 -12.72 -18.31 20.45
N TYR A 280 -12.51 -18.38 21.76
CA TYR A 280 -12.81 -17.30 22.70
C TYR A 280 -11.96 -16.03 22.46
N SER A 281 -10.67 -16.18 22.11
CA SER A 281 -9.78 -15.04 21.85
C SER A 281 -10.04 -14.35 20.50
N MET A 282 -10.71 -15.04 19.57
CA MET A 282 -11.17 -14.50 18.29
C MET A 282 -12.52 -13.74 18.38
N ILE A 283 -13.27 -13.85 19.48
CA ILE A 283 -14.55 -13.13 19.64
C ILE A 283 -14.25 -11.66 19.94
N ASP A 284 -14.64 -10.78 19.00
CA ASP A 284 -14.47 -9.34 19.13
C ASP A 284 -15.29 -8.77 20.31
N ARG A 285 -14.75 -7.75 20.99
CA ARG A 285 -15.37 -7.15 22.18
C ARG A 285 -16.58 -6.27 21.87
N GLU A 286 -16.69 -5.76 20.64
CA GLU A 286 -17.82 -4.95 20.17
C GLU A 286 -18.99 -5.82 19.67
N SER A 287 -18.83 -7.16 19.69
CA SER A 287 -19.84 -8.10 19.20
C SER A 287 -20.92 -8.43 20.23
N LYS A 288 -22.16 -8.63 19.74
CA LYS A 288 -23.36 -8.85 20.56
C LYS A 288 -23.24 -10.01 21.55
N CYS A 289 -22.44 -11.04 21.22
CA CYS A 289 -22.35 -12.28 21.98
C CYS A 289 -21.10 -12.37 22.86
N TYR A 290 -20.20 -11.36 22.84
CA TYR A 290 -19.01 -11.31 23.70
C TYR A 290 -19.34 -11.46 25.18
N ASP A 291 -20.41 -10.81 25.61
CA ASP A 291 -20.91 -10.83 26.98
C ASP A 291 -21.46 -12.21 27.39
N GLU A 292 -21.95 -13.00 26.43
CA GLU A 292 -22.36 -14.39 26.61
C GLU A 292 -21.15 -15.34 26.61
N ALA A 293 -20.18 -15.11 25.72
CA ALA A 293 -18.91 -15.83 25.71
C ALA A 293 -18.17 -15.69 27.05
N GLN A 294 -18.12 -14.48 27.62
CA GLN A 294 -17.61 -14.26 28.97
C GLN A 294 -18.39 -15.05 30.04
N LYS A 295 -19.72 -15.15 29.94
CA LYS A 295 -20.57 -15.88 30.90
C LYS A 295 -20.31 -17.39 30.82
N GLU A 296 -20.26 -17.96 29.63
CA GLU A 296 -19.95 -19.38 29.41
C GLU A 296 -18.51 -19.73 29.81
N TYR A 297 -17.52 -18.88 29.51
CA TYR A 297 -16.16 -19.00 30.04
C TYR A 297 -16.19 -19.08 31.58
N LYS A 298 -16.74 -18.07 32.27
CA LYS A 298 -16.82 -18.00 33.74
C LYS A 298 -17.53 -19.23 34.34
N LYS A 299 -18.58 -19.72 33.69
CA LYS A 299 -19.39 -20.91 34.02
C LYS A 299 -18.63 -22.24 33.83
N TYR A 300 -17.69 -22.32 32.90
CA TYR A 300 -16.76 -23.46 32.82
C TYR A 300 -15.74 -23.39 33.98
N ILE A 301 -15.12 -22.23 34.24
CA ILE A 301 -14.15 -22.03 35.32
C ILE A 301 -14.74 -22.27 36.73
N SER A 302 -16.06 -22.16 36.91
CA SER A 302 -16.73 -22.52 38.18
C SER A 302 -16.88 -24.03 38.40
N LYS A 303 -16.85 -24.85 37.34
CA LYS A 303 -16.93 -26.32 37.44
C LYS A 303 -15.57 -26.97 37.73
N LEU A 304 -14.47 -26.30 37.41
CA LEU A 304 -13.12 -26.83 37.56
C LEU A 304 -12.76 -27.05 39.03
N ASN A 305 -12.27 -28.25 39.35
CA ASN A 305 -11.67 -28.56 40.65
C ASN A 305 -10.43 -27.68 40.92
N GLN A 306 -9.99 -27.55 42.17
CA GLN A 306 -8.95 -26.58 42.54
C GLN A 306 -7.60 -26.80 41.82
N LYS A 307 -7.26 -28.05 41.44
CA LYS A 307 -6.06 -28.34 40.66
C LYS A 307 -6.24 -27.89 39.20
N ALA A 308 -7.33 -28.31 38.55
CA ALA A 308 -7.65 -27.92 37.17
C ALA A 308 -7.80 -26.40 37.02
N LYS A 309 -8.33 -25.70 38.03
CA LYS A 309 -8.46 -24.24 38.05
C LYS A 309 -7.12 -23.51 38.23
N ARG A 310 -6.15 -24.10 38.94
CA ARG A 310 -4.76 -23.58 39.00
C ARG A 310 -4.03 -23.81 37.67
N ASP A 311 -4.13 -25.01 37.11
CA ASP A 311 -3.60 -25.38 35.79
C ASP A 311 -4.15 -24.46 34.69
N TRP A 312 -5.47 -24.24 34.67
CA TRP A 312 -6.12 -23.28 33.76
C TRP A 312 -5.61 -21.85 33.96
N ASN A 313 -5.47 -21.37 35.20
CA ASN A 313 -4.95 -20.02 35.48
C ASN A 313 -3.43 -19.89 35.23
N GLN A 314 -2.71 -20.98 35.02
CA GLN A 314 -1.34 -20.99 34.53
C GLN A 314 -1.34 -21.00 33.00
N LYS A 315 -2.04 -21.94 32.37
CA LYS A 315 -2.15 -22.06 30.90
C LYS A 315 -2.85 -20.89 30.23
N MET A 316 -3.76 -20.20 30.90
CA MET A 316 -4.30 -18.92 30.42
C MET A 316 -3.31 -17.76 30.59
N ARG A 317 -2.31 -17.85 31.47
CA ARG A 317 -1.20 -16.89 31.46
C ARG A 317 -0.25 -17.26 30.35
N GLU A 318 0.24 -18.49 30.29
CA GLU A 318 1.08 -18.99 29.18
C GLU A 318 0.45 -18.70 27.80
N TYR A 319 -0.85 -18.95 27.61
CA TYR A 319 -1.58 -18.61 26.37
C TYR A 319 -1.81 -17.10 26.18
N ASN A 320 -2.11 -16.31 27.23
CA ASN A 320 -2.19 -14.86 27.09
C ASN A 320 -0.81 -14.23 26.87
N ASP A 321 0.26 -14.85 27.37
CA ASP A 321 1.65 -14.44 27.24
C ASP A 321 2.20 -14.89 25.89
N GLU A 322 1.76 -16.03 25.33
CA GLU A 322 1.99 -16.43 23.94
C GLU A 322 1.20 -15.53 22.97
N ILE A 323 -0.07 -15.25 23.22
CA ILE A 323 -0.86 -14.30 22.40
C ILE A 323 -0.31 -12.89 22.57
N ALA A 324 0.16 -12.50 23.76
CA ALA A 324 0.84 -11.22 23.99
C ALA A 324 2.24 -11.21 23.39
N MET A 325 2.98 -12.32 23.33
CA MET A 325 4.28 -12.44 22.66
C MET A 325 4.12 -12.58 21.15
N VAL A 326 3.01 -13.08 20.62
CA VAL A 326 2.68 -13.07 19.19
C VAL A 326 2.13 -11.69 18.80
N LYS A 327 1.43 -11.01 19.71
CA LYS A 327 1.02 -9.60 19.56
C LYS A 327 2.21 -8.65 19.74
N ALA A 328 3.18 -8.96 20.61
CA ALA A 328 4.37 -8.18 20.91
C ALA A 328 5.59 -8.56 20.07
N ASP A 329 5.65 -9.75 19.46
CA ASP A 329 6.50 -10.02 18.31
C ASP A 329 5.98 -9.19 17.13
N LYS A 330 4.65 -9.17 16.90
CA LYS A 330 4.04 -8.23 15.96
C LYS A 330 4.16 -6.77 16.38
N GLU A 331 4.17 -6.41 17.66
CA GLU A 331 4.27 -5.01 18.11
C GLU A 331 5.71 -4.51 18.22
N PHE A 332 6.68 -5.40 18.50
CA PHE A 332 8.12 -5.16 18.37
C PHE A 332 8.53 -5.11 16.90
N LYS A 333 8.04 -6.01 16.04
CA LYS A 333 8.20 -5.89 14.58
C LYS A 333 7.46 -4.67 14.02
N ARG A 334 6.36 -4.22 14.66
CA ARG A 334 5.76 -2.90 14.38
C ARG A 334 6.58 -1.75 14.96
N GLU A 335 7.48 -1.93 15.93
CA GLU A 335 8.23 -0.86 16.62
C GLU A 335 9.67 -0.68 16.13
N GLU A 336 10.37 -1.74 15.73
CA GLU A 336 11.43 -1.63 14.72
C GLU A 336 10.86 -1.00 13.45
N ALA A 337 9.65 -1.40 13.04
CA ALA A 337 8.91 -0.70 12.00
C ALA A 337 8.26 0.63 12.46
N LYS A 338 8.30 1.09 13.72
CA LYS A 338 7.78 2.44 14.05
C LYS A 338 8.80 3.49 13.71
N LEU A 339 10.06 3.21 14.00
CA LEU A 339 11.18 4.05 13.60
C LEU A 339 11.49 3.97 12.09
N ALA A 340 10.83 3.08 11.33
CA ALA A 340 11.16 2.84 9.92
C ALA A 340 9.99 2.68 8.91
N ASN A 341 8.74 2.38 9.33
CA ASN A 341 7.74 1.74 8.45
C ASN A 341 6.23 1.73 8.90
N ASP A 342 5.77 2.40 9.98
CA ASP A 342 4.55 2.01 10.77
C ASP A 342 3.22 1.88 10.00
N TYR A 343 3.10 2.53 8.84
CA TYR A 343 1.86 2.59 8.07
C TYR A 343 1.72 1.47 7.02
N GLU A 344 2.75 1.24 6.21
CA GLU A 344 2.67 0.37 5.01
C GLU A 344 2.47 -1.12 5.38
N LEU A 345 3.24 -1.63 6.36
CA LEU A 345 3.32 -3.06 6.65
C LEU A 345 2.00 -3.66 7.21
N LYS A 346 1.16 -2.83 7.84
CA LYS A 346 -0.12 -3.25 8.44
C LYS A 346 -1.17 -3.64 7.40
N LEU A 347 -1.20 -3.00 6.23
CA LEU A 347 -2.08 -3.42 5.14
C LEU A 347 -1.63 -4.79 4.60
N ALA A 348 -0.32 -4.97 4.39
CA ALA A 348 0.24 -6.20 3.85
C ALA A 348 -0.04 -7.45 4.72
N GLU A 349 0.05 -7.39 6.06
CA GLU A 349 -0.28 -8.56 6.91
C GLU A 349 -1.79 -8.91 6.87
N ILE A 350 -2.66 -7.89 6.76
CA ILE A 350 -4.12 -8.05 6.69
C ILE A 350 -4.58 -8.51 5.30
N GLU A 351 -3.82 -8.23 4.24
CA GLU A 351 -3.95 -8.89 2.95
C GLU A 351 -3.45 -10.34 3.02
N ALA A 352 -2.21 -10.56 3.47
CA ALA A 352 -1.58 -11.88 3.50
C ALA A 352 -2.43 -12.98 4.18
N LYS A 353 -3.15 -12.65 5.25
CA LYS A 353 -4.01 -13.63 5.95
C LYS A 353 -5.36 -13.85 5.29
N ARG A 354 -5.99 -12.82 4.73
CA ARG A 354 -7.15 -13.01 3.83
C ARG A 354 -6.75 -13.75 2.55
N HIS A 355 -5.48 -13.63 2.14
CA HIS A 355 -4.89 -14.33 0.99
C HIS A 355 -4.67 -15.84 1.19
N ILE A 356 -4.83 -16.39 2.41
CA ILE A 356 -4.63 -17.82 2.68
C ILE A 356 -5.97 -18.58 2.69
N GLU A 357 -6.97 -18.15 3.47
CA GLU A 357 -8.20 -18.94 3.65
C GLU A 357 -9.32 -18.56 2.68
N GLY A 358 -9.68 -17.27 2.59
CA GLY A 358 -10.68 -16.81 1.60
C GLY A 358 -10.20 -16.97 0.15
N ASN A 359 -8.88 -16.93 -0.05
CA ASN A 359 -8.27 -16.85 -1.37
C ASN A 359 -7.84 -18.19 -1.96
N GLN A 360 -7.93 -19.33 -1.26
CA GLN A 360 -7.79 -20.64 -1.95
C GLN A 360 -8.88 -20.87 -3.01
N LYS A 361 -10.02 -20.17 -2.92
CA LYS A 361 -11.07 -20.14 -3.96
C LYS A 361 -10.91 -19.04 -5.01
N LEU A 362 -10.05 -18.03 -4.80
CA LEU A 362 -9.91 -16.85 -5.68
C LEU A 362 -8.53 -16.74 -6.36
N LEU A 363 -7.43 -17.11 -5.68
CA LEU A 363 -6.11 -17.27 -6.30
C LEU A 363 -6.05 -18.48 -7.26
N ALA A 364 -7.01 -19.42 -7.15
CA ALA A 364 -7.26 -20.42 -8.18
C ALA A 364 -7.73 -19.81 -9.52
N LYS A 365 -8.25 -18.56 -9.51
CA LYS A 365 -8.62 -17.77 -10.69
C LYS A 365 -7.58 -16.70 -11.06
N TYR A 366 -6.82 -16.20 -10.07
CA TYR A 366 -5.82 -15.13 -10.27
C TYR A 366 -4.49 -15.43 -9.57
N LYS A 367 -3.68 -16.32 -10.14
CA LYS A 367 -2.22 -16.27 -9.94
C LYS A 367 -1.70 -14.98 -10.58
N HIS A 368 -0.94 -14.15 -9.86
CA HIS A 368 -0.51 -12.85 -10.40
C HIS A 368 0.85 -12.85 -11.13
N ASP A 369 1.13 -13.91 -11.89
CA ASP A 369 1.89 -13.82 -13.16
C ASP A 369 1.01 -14.18 -14.39
N GLU A 370 -0.24 -14.62 -14.16
CA GLU A 370 -1.14 -15.21 -15.16
C GLU A 370 -2.54 -14.55 -15.15
N SER A 371 -2.69 -13.24 -14.84
CA SER A 371 -4.00 -12.58 -14.93
C SER A 371 -4.41 -12.45 -16.41
N PRO A 372 -5.31 -13.30 -16.96
CA PRO A 372 -5.33 -13.53 -18.40
C PRO A 372 -5.96 -12.36 -19.16
N TRP A 373 -6.82 -11.58 -18.50
CA TRP A 373 -7.44 -10.40 -19.07
C TRP A 373 -6.51 -9.19 -19.04
N LEU A 374 -5.75 -8.97 -17.96
CA LEU A 374 -4.72 -7.92 -17.89
C LEU A 374 -3.60 -8.17 -18.91
N ILE A 375 -3.13 -9.42 -18.98
CA ILE A 375 -2.13 -9.82 -19.98
C ILE A 375 -2.72 -9.63 -21.38
N ARG A 376 -3.92 -10.15 -21.68
CA ARG A 376 -4.56 -9.95 -22.98
C ARG A 376 -4.77 -8.48 -23.34
N LEU A 377 -5.08 -7.61 -22.38
CA LEU A 377 -5.33 -6.19 -22.59
C LEU A 377 -4.06 -5.43 -22.96
N PHE A 378 -2.96 -5.64 -22.22
CA PHE A 378 -1.68 -4.94 -22.44
C PHE A 378 -0.73 -5.67 -23.40
N SER A 379 -0.95 -6.96 -23.68
CA SER A 379 -0.24 -7.74 -24.71
C SER A 379 -1.00 -7.84 -26.04
N SER A 380 -2.10 -7.09 -26.22
CA SER A 380 -2.88 -7.04 -27.47
C SER A 380 -2.10 -6.32 -28.58
N GLY A 381 -1.08 -6.98 -29.10
CA GLY A 381 -0.10 -6.44 -30.04
C GLY A 381 1.18 -7.29 -30.17
N SER A 382 1.51 -8.11 -29.17
CA SER A 382 2.59 -9.10 -29.23
C SER A 382 2.08 -10.52 -29.51
N LYS A 383 2.95 -11.35 -30.09
CA LYS A 383 2.80 -12.80 -29.96
C LYS A 383 3.26 -13.19 -28.56
N LEU A 384 2.35 -13.72 -27.75
CA LEU A 384 2.70 -14.34 -26.47
C LEU A 384 3.68 -15.50 -26.71
N PHE A 385 4.58 -15.74 -25.77
CA PHE A 385 5.52 -16.86 -25.83
C PHE A 385 4.76 -18.18 -25.94
N LYS A 386 5.10 -19.00 -26.94
CA LYS A 386 4.63 -20.39 -27.03
C LYS A 386 5.32 -21.23 -25.94
N GLY A 387 4.77 -21.21 -24.73
CA GLY A 387 5.22 -22.00 -23.59
C GLY A 387 4.08 -22.41 -22.65
N GLU A 388 3.18 -21.48 -22.32
CA GLU A 388 2.27 -21.64 -21.16
C GLU A 388 0.78 -21.73 -21.53
N MET A 389 0.47 -22.35 -22.68
CA MET A 389 -0.87 -22.86 -22.98
C MET A 389 -0.78 -24.26 -23.58
N ASN A 390 -0.70 -25.26 -22.70
CA ASN A 390 -0.91 -26.66 -23.04
C ASN A 390 -2.18 -27.13 -22.32
N THR A 391 -3.34 -26.83 -22.89
CA THR A 391 -4.65 -27.17 -22.33
C THR A 391 -5.04 -28.60 -22.73
N ASN A 392 -4.72 -29.56 -21.86
CA ASN A 392 -5.30 -30.91 -21.80
C ASN A 392 -5.77 -31.15 -20.36
#